data_AF-R5B0T0-F1
#
_entry.id   AF-R5B0T0-F1
#
_cell.length_a   1.000
_cell.length_b   1.000
_cell.length_c   1.000
_cell.angle_alpha   90.00
_cell.angle_beta   90.00
_cell.angle_gamma   90.00
#
_symmetry.space_group_name_H-M   'P 1'
#
loop_
_entity.id
_entity.type
_entity.pdbx_description
1 polymer ?
#
loop_
_entity_poly.entity_id
_entity_poly.type
_entity_poly.pdbx_seq_one_letter_code
_entity_poly.pdbx_strand_id
1 'polypeptide(L)'
;MVSINSVTDHLHMLINLSPSISLKDFISAVKSKSSTWLKQDSRTTMFTSWCKGYYACTVSPSMMQKTIKYIESQTEHHRLVYFDTEIMTMCQHLGLTFHPDDMR
;
A
#
# COMPACT_ATOMS: atom_id res chain seq x y z
N MET A 1 4.40 -12.60 5.12
CA MET A 1 4.26 -11.65 4.00
C MET A 1 4.16 -12.47 2.73
N VAL A 2 3.19 -12.19 1.85
CA VAL A 2 2.94 -12.99 0.62
C VAL A 2 3.59 -12.33 -0.59
N SER A 3 3.40 -11.02 -0.78
CA SER A 3 4.08 -10.22 -1.81
C SER A 3 4.17 -8.76 -1.35
N ILE A 4 5.22 -8.06 -1.77
CA ILE A 4 5.44 -6.63 -1.50
C ILE A 4 6.17 -5.99 -2.68
N ASN A 5 5.77 -4.79 -3.06
CA ASN A 5 6.49 -3.94 -3.99
C ASN A 5 6.29 -2.47 -3.61
N SER A 6 7.21 -1.61 -4.02
CA SER A 6 7.19 -0.18 -3.77
C SER A 6 7.38 0.60 -5.06
N VAL A 7 6.79 1.78 -5.09
CA VAL A 7 7.10 2.83 -6.07
C VAL A 7 7.60 4.06 -5.32
N THR A 8 7.81 5.17 -6.03
CA THR A 8 8.50 6.34 -5.49
C THR A 8 7.81 6.95 -4.26
N ASP A 9 6.49 6.88 -4.18
CA ASP A 9 5.67 7.58 -3.19
C ASP A 9 4.81 6.65 -2.31
N HIS A 10 4.61 5.38 -2.67
CA HIS A 10 3.82 4.43 -1.87
C HIS A 10 4.26 2.96 -2.05
N LEU A 11 3.64 2.07 -1.27
CA LEU A 11 3.92 0.64 -1.25
C LEU A 11 2.65 -0.20 -1.31
N HIS A 12 2.74 -1.34 -1.98
CA HIS A 12 1.69 -2.35 -2.08
C HIS A 12 2.12 -3.62 -1.37
N MET A 13 1.24 -4.18 -0.53
CA MET A 13 1.49 -5.40 0.23
C MET A 13 0.32 -6.36 0.17
N LEU A 14 0.61 -7.64 -0.09
CA LEU A 14 -0.28 -8.75 0.21
C LEU A 14 0.26 -9.50 1.43
N ILE A 15 -0.55 -9.57 2.47
CA ILE A 15 -0.19 -10.20 3.74
C ILE A 15 -1.20 -11.27 4.11
N ASN A 16 -0.70 -12.34 4.74
CA ASN A 16 -1.53 -13.22 5.54
C ASN A 16 -1.46 -12.70 6.97
N LEU A 17 -2.54 -12.09 7.46
CA LEU A 17 -2.60 -11.46 8.77
C LEU A 17 -3.29 -12.41 9.77
N SER A 18 -2.66 -12.65 10.91
CA SER A 18 -3.28 -13.42 12.00
C SER A 18 -4.55 -12.72 12.49
N PRO A 19 -5.65 -13.44 12.74
CA PRO A 19 -6.87 -12.84 13.29
C PRO A 19 -6.69 -12.28 14.71
N SER A 20 -5.60 -12.66 15.40
CA SER A 20 -5.23 -12.09 16.70
C SER A 20 -4.56 -10.70 16.62
N ILE A 21 -4.23 -10.23 15.41
CA ILE A 21 -3.55 -8.95 15.20
C ILE A 21 -4.49 -8.04 14.42
N SER A 22 -4.76 -6.85 14.97
CA SER A 22 -5.55 -5.85 14.23
C SER A 22 -4.75 -5.29 13.06
N LEU A 23 -5.42 -5.04 11.93
CA LEU A 23 -4.80 -4.41 10.76
C LEU A 23 -4.18 -3.05 11.11
N LYS A 24 -4.84 -2.28 11.98
CA LYS A 24 -4.34 -1.00 12.49
C LYS A 24 -2.99 -1.16 13.18
N ASP A 25 -2.86 -2.12 14.08
CA ASP A 25 -1.62 -2.32 14.84
C ASP A 25 -0.48 -2.81 13.93
N PHE A 26 -0.81 -3.69 12.98
CA PHE A 26 0.14 -4.14 11.97
C PHE A 26 0.68 -2.97 11.15
N ILE A 27 -0.19 -2.15 10.54
CA ILE A 27 0.24 -1.00 9.72
C ILE A 27 0.95 0.06 10.57
N SER A 28 0.51 0.30 11.80
CA SER A 28 1.18 1.20 12.74
C SER A 28 2.64 0.77 13.00
N ALA A 29 2.85 -0.53 13.23
CA ALA A 29 4.18 -1.09 13.43
C ALA A 29 5.05 -1.00 12.17
N VAL A 30 4.48 -1.31 10.99
CA VAL A 30 5.18 -1.18 9.70
C VAL A 30 5.63 0.26 9.48
N LYS A 31 4.72 1.24 9.59
CA LYS A 31 5.03 2.65 9.37
C LYS A 31 6.04 3.18 10.38
N SER A 32 5.89 2.85 11.67
CA SER A 32 6.77 3.36 12.72
C SER A 32 8.19 2.81 12.57
N LYS A 33 8.34 1.49 12.41
CA LYS A 33 9.66 0.85 12.30
C LYS A 33 10.37 1.24 11.00
N SER A 34 9.65 1.26 9.88
CA SER A 34 10.23 1.71 8.61
C SER A 34 10.59 3.18 8.63
N SER A 35 9.81 4.05 9.27
CA SER A 35 10.15 5.49 9.36
C SER A 35 11.47 5.71 10.08
N THR A 36 11.72 5.00 11.19
CA THR A 36 13.00 5.08 11.89
C THR A 36 14.15 4.63 10.99
N TRP A 37 13.99 3.51 10.30
CA TRP A 37 15.01 2.97 9.42
C TRP A 37 15.29 3.87 8.21
N LEU A 38 14.24 4.33 7.50
CA LEU A 38 14.35 5.21 6.33
C LEU A 38 14.99 6.57 6.68
N LYS A 39 14.73 7.10 7.87
CA LYS A 39 15.35 8.36 8.32
C LYS A 39 16.84 8.22 8.64
N GLN A 40 17.31 7.01 8.89
CA GLN A 40 18.72 6.71 9.19
C GLN A 40 19.52 6.33 7.94
N ASP A 41 18.85 5.99 6.85
CA ASP A 41 19.49 5.55 5.61
C ASP A 41 19.78 6.73 4.68
N SER A 42 21.05 6.91 4.30
CA SER A 42 21.51 8.01 3.45
C SER A 42 20.96 7.95 2.02
N ARG A 43 20.36 6.83 1.61
CA ARG A 43 19.72 6.67 0.29
C ARG A 43 18.30 7.21 0.26
N THR A 44 17.69 7.46 1.42
CA THR A 44 16.27 7.87 1.55
C THR A 44 16.13 9.24 2.19
N THR A 45 17.04 10.16 1.87
CA THR A 45 17.07 11.54 2.40
C THR A 45 15.82 12.37 2.09
N MET A 46 15.08 12.02 1.05
CA MET A 46 13.82 12.68 0.69
C MET A 46 12.62 12.18 1.51
N PHE A 47 12.75 11.07 2.24
CA PHE A 47 11.66 10.54 3.05
C PHE A 47 11.47 11.36 4.32
N THR A 48 10.30 11.96 4.48
CA THR A 48 9.93 12.77 5.67
C THR A 48 9.00 11.99 6.61
N SER A 49 7.91 11.45 6.07
CA SER A 49 6.94 10.62 6.80
C SER A 49 6.02 9.86 5.84
N TRP A 50 5.41 8.78 6.34
CA TRP A 50 4.23 8.19 5.71
C TRP A 50 2.99 9.07 5.86
N CYS A 51 2.04 8.95 4.94
CA CYS A 51 0.72 9.55 5.08
C CYS A 51 0.00 9.05 6.34
N LYS A 52 -0.96 9.83 6.85
CA LYS A 52 -1.75 9.51 8.05
C LYS A 52 -2.55 8.22 7.86
N GLY A 53 -3.20 8.07 6.71
CA GLY A 53 -4.07 6.95 6.37
C GLY A 53 -3.38 5.78 5.68
N TYR A 54 -4.12 4.69 5.46
CA TYR A 54 -3.73 3.58 4.60
C TYR A 54 -4.99 3.02 3.93
N TYR A 55 -4.84 2.48 2.72
CA TYR A 55 -5.88 1.72 2.05
C TYR A 55 -5.68 0.22 2.29
N ALA A 56 -6.76 -0.51 2.53
CA ALA A 56 -6.72 -1.96 2.67
C ALA A 56 -8.04 -2.59 2.25
N CYS A 57 -7.95 -3.76 1.63
CA CYS A 57 -9.09 -4.60 1.28
C CYS A 57 -8.74 -6.07 1.50
N THR A 58 -9.77 -6.90 1.68
CA THR A 58 -9.59 -8.36 1.73
C THR A 58 -9.57 -8.94 0.32
N VAL A 59 -8.78 -9.99 0.12
CA VAL A 59 -8.63 -10.65 -1.18
C VAL A 59 -9.09 -12.10 -1.03
N SER A 60 -9.96 -12.56 -1.93
CA SER A 60 -10.38 -13.96 -1.95
C SER A 60 -9.22 -14.87 -2.34
N PRO A 61 -9.17 -16.12 -1.86
CA PRO A 61 -8.12 -17.07 -2.26
C PRO A 61 -8.01 -17.26 -3.77
N SER A 62 -9.13 -17.19 -4.50
CA SER A 62 -9.17 -17.28 -5.97
C SER A 62 -8.46 -16.12 -6.68
N MET A 63 -8.36 -14.95 -6.05
CA MET A 63 -7.72 -13.76 -6.60
C MET A 63 -6.25 -13.65 -6.22
N MET A 64 -5.76 -14.48 -5.28
CA MET A 64 -4.42 -14.39 -4.71
C MET A 64 -3.31 -14.32 -5.77
N GLN A 65 -3.32 -15.22 -6.75
CA GLN A 65 -2.28 -15.24 -7.79
C GLN A 65 -2.34 -13.99 -8.70
N LYS A 66 -3.55 -13.48 -8.98
CA LYS A 66 -3.72 -12.25 -9.74
C LYS A 66 -3.21 -11.04 -8.94
N THR A 67 -3.47 -10.98 -7.65
CA THR A 67 -2.98 -9.92 -6.75
C THR A 67 -1.47 -9.96 -6.59
N ILE A 68 -0.85 -11.14 -6.48
CA ILE A 68 0.61 -11.27 -6.43
C ILE A 68 1.23 -10.66 -7.69
N LYS A 69 0.77 -11.08 -8.88
CA LYS A 69 1.26 -10.54 -10.16
C LYS A 69 1.04 -9.04 -10.28
N TYR A 70 -0.11 -8.55 -9.82
CA TYR A 70 -0.42 -7.12 -9.78
C TYR A 70 0.62 -6.35 -8.96
N ILE A 71 0.91 -6.80 -7.74
CA ILE A 71 1.90 -6.17 -6.84
C ILE A 71 3.30 -6.23 -7.44
N GLU A 72 3.71 -7.38 -8.00
CA GLU A 72 5.02 -7.52 -8.64
C GLU A 72 5.20 -6.58 -9.83
N SER A 73 4.12 -6.23 -10.53
CA SER A 73 4.15 -5.33 -11.69
C SER A 73 4.05 -3.83 -11.38
N GLN A 74 3.97 -3.43 -10.10
CA GLN A 74 3.67 -2.04 -9.70
C GLN A 74 4.65 -1.00 -10.23
N THR A 75 5.95 -1.33 -10.27
CA THR A 75 6.96 -0.41 -10.82
C THR A 75 6.73 -0.09 -12.29
N GLU A 76 6.25 -1.05 -13.09
CA GLU A 76 5.91 -0.83 -14.50
C GLU A 76 4.54 -0.13 -14.64
N HIS A 77 3.56 -0.57 -13.85
CA HIS A 77 2.22 0.02 -13.82
C HIS A 77 2.25 1.53 -13.57
N HIS A 78 3.02 1.96 -12.58
CA HIS A 78 3.15 3.38 -12.21
C HIS A 78 4.05 4.21 -13.13
N ARG A 79 4.56 3.64 -14.23
CA ARG A 79 5.06 4.46 -15.35
C ARG A 79 3.95 5.16 -16.12
N LEU A 80 2.73 4.62 -16.05
CA LEU A 80 1.59 5.09 -16.84
C LEU A 80 0.41 5.52 -15.96
N VAL A 81 0.35 5.07 -14.71
CA VAL A 81 -0.77 5.32 -13.79
C VAL A 81 -0.29 6.00 -12.53
N TYR A 82 -0.89 7.14 -12.18
CA TYR A 82 -0.61 7.84 -10.93
C TYR A 82 -1.43 7.28 -9.77
N PHE A 83 -0.95 7.45 -8.54
CA PHE A 83 -1.59 6.98 -7.31
C PHE A 83 -3.08 7.36 -7.22
N ASP A 84 -3.40 8.63 -7.44
CA ASP A 84 -4.79 9.12 -7.39
C ASP A 84 -5.70 8.36 -8.36
N THR A 85 -5.24 8.16 -9.60
CA THR A 85 -5.98 7.42 -10.62
C THR A 85 -6.18 5.95 -10.21
N GLU A 86 -5.16 5.33 -9.61
CA GLU A 86 -5.24 3.96 -9.12
C GLU A 86 -6.30 3.83 -8.03
N ILE A 87 -6.25 4.66 -6.98
CA ILE A 87 -7.21 4.62 -5.87
C ILE A 87 -8.63 4.88 -6.36
N MET A 88 -8.84 5.89 -7.22
CA MET A 88 -10.17 6.15 -7.80
C MET A 88 -10.71 4.96 -8.58
N THR A 89 -9.85 4.32 -9.39
CA THR A 89 -10.22 3.14 -10.19
C THR A 89 -10.58 1.96 -9.29
N MET A 90 -9.81 1.72 -8.22
CA MET A 90 -10.10 0.67 -7.26
C MET A 90 -11.41 0.92 -6.51
N CYS A 91 -11.64 2.16 -6.05
CA CYS A 91 -12.89 2.54 -5.38
C CYS A 91 -14.10 2.33 -6.30
N GLN A 92 -14.03 2.79 -7.56
CA GLN A 92 -15.09 2.57 -8.54
C GLN A 92 -15.36 1.09 -8.80
N HIS A 93 -14.32 0.28 -8.97
CA HIS A 93 -14.45 -1.15 -9.21
C HIS A 93 -15.09 -1.90 -8.04
N LEU A 94 -14.83 -1.44 -6.81
CA LEU A 94 -15.36 -2.03 -5.58
C LEU A 94 -16.69 -1.41 -5.12
N GLY A 95 -17.21 -0.42 -5.85
CA GLY A 95 -18.41 0.32 -5.47
C GLY A 95 -18.26 1.13 -4.18
N LEU A 96 -17.02 1.56 -3.86
CA LEU A 96 -16.70 2.36 -2.69
C LEU A 96 -16.75 3.86 -3.02
N THR A 97 -17.30 4.66 -2.11
CA THR A 97 -17.20 6.13 -2.14
C THR A 97 -15.97 6.57 -1.37
N PHE A 98 -15.28 7.61 -1.85
CA PHE A 98 -14.16 8.24 -1.14
C PHE A 98 -14.47 9.71 -0.86
N HIS A 99 -13.92 10.24 0.23
CA HIS A 99 -13.96 11.66 0.54
C HIS A 99 -12.87 12.38 -0.28
N PRO A 100 -13.09 13.62 -0.77
CA PRO A 100 -12.07 14.36 -1.52
C PRO A 100 -10.74 14.54 -0.77
N ASP A 101 -10.78 14.55 0.57
CA ASP A 101 -9.58 14.64 1.41
C ASP A 101 -8.88 13.30 1.65
N ASP A 102 -9.43 12.16 1.21
CA ASP A 102 -8.77 10.85 1.32
C ASP A 102 -7.55 10.74 0.41
N MET A 103 -7.42 11.66 -0.55
CA MET A 103 -6.40 11.69 -1.60
C MET A 103 -5.37 12.81 -1.36
N ARG A 104 -5.35 13.41 -0.16
CA ARG A 104 -4.45 14.49 0.25
C ARG A 104 -3.41 14.06 1.29
#